data_AF-A0A1A8IYE1-F1
#
_entry.id   AF-A0A1A8IYE1-F1
#
_cell.length_a   1.000
_cell.length_b   1.000
_cell.length_c   1.000
_cell.angle_alpha   90.00
_cell.angle_beta   90.00
_cell.angle_gamma   90.00
#
_symmetry.space_group_name_H-M   'P 1'
#
loop_
_entity.id
_entity.type
_entity.pdbx_description
1 polymer ?
#
loop_
_entity_poly.entity_id
_entity_poly.type
_entity_poly.pdbx_seq_one_letter_code
_entity_poly.pdbx_strand_id
1 'polypeptide(L)' 'QRVWLSSKDIPLKAANRKLTPRFLGPFEMLDVPTPSTVHLDLPRTLK' A
#
# COMPACT_ATOMS: atom_id res chain seq x y z
N GLN A 1 -12.57 -7.07 2.83
CA GLN A 1 -11.42 -7.69 2.15
C GLN A 1 -10.16 -6.89 2.48
N ARG A 2 -9.03 -7.52 2.77
CA ARG A 2 -7.77 -6.84 3.15
C ARG A 2 -6.66 -7.19 2.16
N VAL A 3 -5.86 -6.20 1.77
CA VAL A 3 -4.75 -6.39 0.81
C VAL A 3 -3.46 -5.77 1.29
N TRP A 4 -2.37 -6.36 0.82
CA TRP A 4 -1.02 -5.91 1.06
C TRP A 4 -0.52 -5.12 -0.14
N LEU A 5 0.15 -4.00 0.12
CA LEU A 5 0.80 -3.23 -0.94
C LEU A 5 2.27 -3.59 -1.05
N SER A 6 2.76 -3.77 -2.27
CA SER A 6 4.19 -3.92 -2.54
C SER A 6 4.91 -2.62 -2.19
N SER A 7 5.93 -2.68 -1.33
CA SER A 7 6.75 -1.52 -1.00
C SER A 7 7.72 -1.12 -2.13
N LYS A 8 7.82 -1.95 -3.18
CA LYS A 8 8.69 -1.68 -4.34
C LYS A 8 8.18 -0.51 -5.18
N ASP A 9 6.85 -0.39 -5.25
CA ASP A 9 6.16 0.51 -6.19
C ASP A 9 5.69 1.80 -5.49
N ILE A 10 5.93 1.91 -4.19
CA ILE A 10 5.57 3.07 -3.37
C ILE A 10 6.85 3.82 -3.00
N PRO A 11 6.95 5.13 -3.30
CA PRO A 11 8.09 5.94 -2.89
C PRO A 11 8.03 6.21 -1.39
N LEU A 12 8.41 5.22 -0.59
CA LEU A 12 8.57 5.37 0.84
C LEU A 12 9.78 6.25 1.11
N LYS A 13 9.63 7.27 1.97
CA LYS A 13 10.75 8.07 2.52
C LYS A 13 11.60 7.25 3.53
N ALA A 14 11.79 5.97 3.26
CA ALA A 14 12.64 5.13 4.09
C ALA A 14 14.09 5.31 3.64
N ALA A 15 14.99 5.49 4.61
CA ALA A 15 16.39 5.75 4.36
C ALA A 15 17.12 4.64 3.57
N ASN A 16 16.58 3.41 3.50
CA ASN A 16 17.20 2.30 2.78
C ASN A 16 16.19 1.21 2.35
N ARG A 17 16.18 0.85 1.05
CA ARG A 17 15.34 -0.20 0.46
C ARG A 17 15.58 -1.61 1.05
N LYS A 18 16.76 -1.85 1.63
CA LYS A 18 17.08 -3.14 2.30
C LYS A 18 16.42 -3.26 3.68
N LEU A 19 16.11 -2.14 4.32
CA LEU A 19 15.51 -2.10 5.66
C LEU A 19 13.99 -1.92 5.61
N THR A 20 13.43 -1.65 4.44
CA THR A 20 11.98 -1.57 4.27
C THR A 20 11.35 -2.96 4.19
N PRO A 21 10.19 -3.17 4.84
CA PRO A 21 9.42 -4.40 4.67
C PRO A 21 9.00 -4.57 3.21
N ARG A 22 8.94 -5.81 2.71
CA ARG A 22 8.59 -6.11 1.32
C ARG A 22 7.12 -5.80 0.99
N PHE A 23 6.26 -5.92 1.99
CA PHE A 23 4.84 -5.62 1.89
C PHE A 23 4.45 -4.67 3.01
N LEU A 24 3.70 -3.63 2.65
CA LEU A 24 3.03 -2.74 3.58
C LEU A 24 1.71 -3.38 3.99
N GLY A 25 1.35 -3.13 5.25
CA GLY A 25 0.33 -3.85 6.00
C GLY A 25 -1.02 -4.07 5.30
N PRO A 26 -1.92 -4.83 5.95
CA PRO A 26 -3.23 -5.07 5.39
C PRO A 26 -4.06 -3.78 5.40
N PHE A 27 -4.30 -3.21 4.22
CA PHE A 27 -5.21 -2.08 4.04
C PHE A 27 -6.62 -2.59 3.72
N GLU A 28 -7.62 -1.88 4.23
CA GLU A 28 -9.02 -2.19 3.95
C GLU A 28 -9.43 -1.64 2.59
N MET A 29 -10.11 -2.46 1.79
CA MET A 29 -10.69 -2.00 0.52
C MET A 29 -11.97 -1.22 0.78
N LEU A 30 -12.00 0.02 0.32
CA LEU A 30 -13.19 0.87 0.35
C LEU A 30 -14.10 0.59 -0.84
N ASP A 31 -13.51 0.55 -2.03
CA ASP A 31 -14.25 0.42 -3.28
C ASP A 31 -13.38 -0.24 -4.38
N VAL A 32 -14.02 -0.88 -5.35
CA VAL A 32 -13.38 -1.55 -6.49
C VAL A 32 -14.01 -1.03 -7.78
N PRO A 33 -13.62 0.18 -8.23
CA PRO A 33 -14.20 0.78 -9.43
C PRO A 33 -13.90 -0.03 -10.71
N THR A 34 -12.78 -0.75 -10.76
CA THR A 34 -12.45 -1.65 -11.87
C THR A 34 -11.83 -2.94 -11.33
N PRO A 35 -11.87 -4.06 -12.08
CA PRO A 35 -11.24 -5.30 -11.63
C PRO A 35 -9.72 -5.19 -11.39
N SER A 36 -9.08 -4.13 -11.90
CA SER A 36 -7.64 -3.87 -11.75
C SER A 36 -7.31 -2.70 -10.82
N THR A 37 -8.30 -1.93 -10.34
CA THR A 37 -8.10 -0.73 -9.52
C THR A 37 -8.94 -0.83 -8.27
N VAL A 38 -8.28 -0.75 -7.11
CA VAL A 38 -8.91 -0.80 -5.79
C VAL A 38 -8.61 0.48 -5.03
N HIS A 39 -9.65 1.09 -4.45
CA HIS A 39 -9.52 2.18 -3.50
C HIS A 39 -9.28 1.60 -2.11
N LEU A 40 -8.20 2.02 -1.48
CA LEU A 40 -7.77 1.54 -0.16
C LEU A 40 -7.90 2.67 0.86
N ASP A 41 -8.28 2.31 2.09
CA ASP A 41 -8.14 3.24 3.20
C ASP A 41 -6.67 3.31 3.63
N LEU A 42 -5.97 4.29 3.06
CA LEU A 42 -4.57 4.55 3.37
C LEU A 42 -4.45 5.56 4.51
N PRO A 43 -3.57 5.31 5.49
CA PRO A 43 -3.25 6.30 6.51
C PRO A 43 -2.68 7.55 5.85
N ARG A 44 -2.90 8.71 6.49
CA ARG A 44 -2.49 10.04 5.95
C ARG A 44 -1.00 10.18 5.66
N THR A 45 -0.17 9.27 6.19
CA THR A 45 1.26 9.18 5.92
C THR A 45 1.60 8.58 4.54
N LEU A 46 0.64 7.88 3.92
CA LEU A 46 0.74 7.22 2.61
C LEU A 46 -0.24 7.80 1.56
N LYS A 47 -0.98 8.86 1.91
CA LYS A 47 -1.69 9.72 0.95
C LYS A 47 -0.72 10.74 0.38
#